data_AF-A0A8T4NJN8-F1
#
_entry.id   AF-A0A8T4NJN8-F1
#
_cell.length_a   1.000
_cell.length_b   1.000
_cell.length_c   1.000
_cell.angle_alpha   90.00
_cell.angle_beta   90.00
_cell.angle_gamma   90.00
#
_symmetry.space_group_name_H-M   'P 1'
#
loop_
_entity.id
_entity.type
_entity.pdbx_description
1 polymer ?
#
loop_
_entity_poly.entity_id
_entity_poly.type
_entity_poly.pdbx_seq_one_letter_code
_entity_poly.pdbx_strand_id
1 'polypeptide(L)' 'MEKEGVMLLAQILGSMKEAVLRCEKALKNEDTEQLMSAKKELLELQKKANQFI' A
#
# COMPACT_ATOMS: atom_id res chain seq x y z
N MET A 1 14.92 8.99 16.95
CA MET A 1 13.49 8.59 16.97
C MET A 1 12.60 9.43 16.07
N GLU A 2 12.42 10.74 16.27
CA GLU A 2 11.46 11.53 15.44
C GLU A 2 11.73 11.44 13.91
N LYS A 3 12.99 11.50 13.48
CA LYS A 3 13.34 11.43 12.05
C LYS A 3 13.16 10.04 11.43
N GLU A 4 13.37 8.98 12.20
CA GLU A 4 13.24 7.59 11.71
C GLU A 4 11.78 7.18 11.54
N GLY A 5 10.91 7.58 12.49
CA GLY A 5 9.46 7.33 12.38
C GLY A 5 8.85 8.02 11.16
N VAL A 6 9.25 9.27 10.89
CA VAL A 6 8.80 10.02 9.70
C VAL A 6 9.29 9.37 8.39
N MET A 7 10.55 8.94 8.33
CA MET A 7 11.08 8.23 7.15
C MET A 7 10.32 6.93 6.88
N LEU A 8 10.02 6.17 7.93
CA LEU A 8 9.32 4.90 7.80
C LEU A 8 7.86 5.09 7.39
N LEU A 9 7.17 6.10 7.95
CA LEU A 9 5.81 6.46 7.52
C LEU A 9 5.79 6.91 6.05
N ALA A 10 6.77 7.71 5.62
CA ALA A 10 6.89 8.13 4.22
C ALA A 10 7.09 6.94 3.27
N GLN A 11 7.90 5.95 3.66
CA GLN A 11 8.07 4.71 2.89
C GLN A 11 6.77 3.92 2.78
N ILE A 12 6.05 3.74 3.88
CA ILE A 12 4.76 3.03 3.90
C ILE A 12 3.75 3.72 2.98
N LEU A 13 3.64 5.05 3.05
CA LEU A 13 2.76 5.84 2.18
C LEU A 13 3.15 5.72 0.70
N GLY A 14 4.46 5.70 0.40
CA GLY A 14 4.97 5.46 -0.95
C GLY A 14 4.54 4.09 -1.49
N SER A 15 4.75 3.03 -0.72
CA SER A 15 4.32 1.68 -1.09
C SER A 15 2.79 1.57 -1.24
N MET A 16 2.00 2.25 -0.40
CA MET A 16 0.55 2.28 -0.54
C MET A 16 0.13 2.92 -1.86
N LYS A 17 0.77 4.03 -2.25
CA LYS A 17 0.51 4.69 -3.55
C LYS A 17 0.75 3.75 -4.72
N GLU A 18 1.83 2.97 -4.70
CA GLU A 18 2.13 1.99 -5.75
C GLU A 18 1.10 0.85 -5.79
N ALA A 19 0.68 0.35 -4.63
CA ALA A 19 -0.32 -0.71 -4.56
C ALA A 19 -1.70 -0.23 -5.04
N VAL A 20 -2.08 1.04 -4.78
CA VAL A 20 -3.28 1.66 -5.39
C VAL A 20 -3.17 1.70 -6.92
N LEU A 21 -2.03 2.13 -7.47
CA LEU A 21 -1.83 2.17 -8.92
C LEU A 21 -1.95 0.77 -9.55
N ARG A 22 -1.46 -0.28 -8.86
CA ARG A 22 -1.66 -1.67 -9.29
C ARG A 22 -3.12 -2.08 -9.27
N CYS A 23 -3.87 -1.73 -8.22
CA CYS A 23 -5.32 -1.96 -8.16
C CYS A 23 -6.06 -1.28 -9.31
N GLU A 24 -5.76 0.00 -9.60
CA GLU A 24 -6.37 0.74 -10.71
C GLU A 24 -6.07 0.08 -12.06
N LYS A 25 -4.83 -0.35 -12.27
CA LYS A 25 -4.43 -1.07 -13.50
C LYS A 25 -5.15 -2.41 -13.61
N ALA A 26 -5.23 -3.18 -12.53
CA ALA A 26 -5.92 -4.46 -12.50
C ALA A 26 -7.42 -4.29 -12.78
N LEU A 27 -8.07 -3.27 -12.20
CA LEU A 27 -9.46 -2.91 -12.49
C LEU A 27 -9.67 -2.58 -13.96
N LYS A 28 -8.80 -1.75 -14.56
CA LYS A 28 -8.88 -1.40 -15.99
C LYS A 28 -8.73 -2.61 -16.91
N ASN A 29 -7.98 -3.61 -16.47
CA ASN A 29 -7.71 -4.82 -17.23
C ASN A 29 -8.68 -5.97 -16.90
N GLU A 30 -9.66 -5.75 -16.01
CA GLU A 30 -10.54 -6.79 -15.47
C GLU A 30 -9.79 -8.00 -14.86
N ASP A 31 -8.54 -7.78 -14.44
CA ASP A 31 -7.66 -8.80 -13.87
C ASP A 31 -7.95 -8.96 -12.38
N THR A 32 -8.87 -9.87 -12.08
CA THR A 32 -9.35 -10.12 -10.71
C THR A 32 -8.23 -10.69 -9.81
N GLU A 33 -7.30 -11.45 -10.36
CA GLU A 33 -6.18 -12.03 -9.60
C GLU A 33 -5.21 -10.94 -9.15
N GLN A 34 -4.80 -10.07 -10.07
CA GLN A 34 -3.95 -8.92 -9.73
C GLN A 34 -4.66 -7.95 -8.79
N LEU A 35 -5.97 -7.74 -8.96
CA LEU A 35 -6.75 -6.88 -8.08
C LEU A 35 -6.78 -7.41 -6.65
N MET A 36 -7.01 -8.72 -6.47
CA MET A 36 -7.02 -9.35 -5.15
C MET A 36 -5.64 -9.31 -4.50
N SER A 37 -4.58 -9.54 -5.28
CA SER A 37 -3.19 -9.46 -4.82
C SER A 37 -2.84 -8.05 -4.35
N ALA A 38 -3.08 -7.03 -5.19
CA ALA A 38 -2.80 -5.63 -4.85
C ALA A 38 -3.67 -5.12 -3.67
N LYS A 39 -4.92 -5.58 -3.57
CA LYS A 39 -5.79 -5.29 -2.43
C LYS A 39 -5.27 -5.90 -1.13
N LYS A 40 -4.75 -7.13 -1.16
CA LYS A 40 -4.14 -7.78 0.01
C LYS A 40 -2.92 -6.99 0.48
N GLU A 41 -2.06 -6.58 -0.45
CA GLU A 41 -0.89 -5.76 -0.16
C GLU A 41 -1.26 -4.41 0.48
N LEU A 42 -2.29 -3.73 -0.04
CA LEU A 42 -2.82 -2.50 0.57
C LEU A 42 -3.27 -2.70 2.02
N LEU A 43 -3.96 -3.80 2.32
CA LEU A 43 -4.39 -4.11 3.68
C LEU A 43 -3.21 -4.36 4.62
N GLU A 44 -2.14 -5.00 4.15
CA GLU A 44 -0.92 -5.22 4.93
C GLU A 44 -0.18 -3.91 5.20
N LEU A 45 -0.07 -3.04 4.21
CA LEU A 45 0.54 -1.72 4.36
C LEU A 45 -0.28 -0.81 5.28
N GLN A 46 -1.61 -0.85 5.18
CA GLN A 46 -2.50 -0.13 6.10
C GLN A 46 -2.31 -0.60 7.55
N LYS A 47 -2.22 -1.92 7.78
CA LYS A 47 -1.93 -2.46 9.12
C LYS A 47 -0.59 -1.97 9.65
N LYS A 48 0.45 -1.93 8.80
CA LYS A 48 1.76 -1.39 9.17
C LYS A 48 1.68 0.09 9.50
N ALA A 49 1.00 0.91 8.69
CA ALA A 49 0.81 2.34 8.96
C ALA A 49 0.14 2.59 10.32
N ASN A 50 -0.90 1.81 10.64
CA ASN A 50 -1.63 1.90 11.90
C ASN A 50 -0.82 1.48 13.13
N GLN A 51 0.35 0.84 12.99
CA GLN A 51 1.24 0.57 14.13
C GLN A 51 2.06 1.81 14.52
N PHE A 52 2.10 2.83 13.65
CA PHE A 52 2.80 4.10 13.89
C PHE A 52 1.89 5.24 14.38
N ILE A 53 0.57 5.04 14.33
CA ILE A 53 -0.47 5.98 14.79
C ILE A 53 -1.09 5.41 16.05
#